data_AF-A0AAP5BKG2-F1
#
_entry.id   AF-A0AAP5BKG2-F1
#
_cell.length_a   1.000
_cell.length_b   1.000
_cell.length_c   1.000
_cell.angle_alpha   90.00
_cell.angle_beta   90.00
_cell.angle_gamma   90.00
#
_symmetry.space_group_name_H-M   'P 1'
#
loop_
_entity.id
_entity.type
_entity.pdbx_description
1 polymer ?
#
loop_
_entity_poly.entity_id
_entity_poly.type
_entity_poly.pdbx_seq_one_letter_code
_entity_poly.pdbx_strand_id
1 'polypeptide(L)'
;MTYATTCRSTQHLGEVTNLAAYLERVNAVLDGATQGLFRGHRDADWMLKPGVARQTFNVRAEDESAMLEEFKRRAIPYLESSYDLSETDWLAIAQHHGMPTRLLDWSGSALAALWFAVNKPAAANASGAVWILEYGANDLMTDQERKAPFSIKRTALVRPRHVSRRITAQDGWFTLHRSHPHDGELSSNLVYGGSEAGD
;
A
#
# COMPACT_ATOMS: atom_id res chain seq x y z
N MET A 1 23.35 5.35 -16.41
CA MET A 1 22.64 5.83 -15.21
C MET A 1 22.01 4.63 -14.54
N THR A 2 22.69 4.09 -13.54
CA THR A 2 22.27 2.92 -12.77
C THR A 2 21.18 3.39 -11.81
N TYR A 3 19.91 3.04 -12.03
CA TYR A 3 18.88 3.24 -11.02
C TYR A 3 19.22 2.28 -9.89
N ALA A 4 19.73 2.81 -8.78
CA ALA A 4 19.94 2.00 -7.59
C ALA A 4 18.57 1.47 -7.14
N THR A 5 18.40 0.15 -7.22
CA THR A 5 17.25 -0.55 -6.67
C THR A 5 17.33 -0.47 -5.15
N THR A 6 16.92 0.64 -4.56
CA THR A 6 16.93 0.80 -3.10
C THR A 6 15.77 -0.02 -2.53
N CYS A 7 16.03 -1.29 -2.25
CA CYS A 7 15.17 -2.12 -1.43
C CYS A 7 15.09 -1.49 -0.03
N ARG A 8 13.88 -1.34 0.51
CA ARG A 8 13.68 -0.86 1.88
C ARG A 8 13.75 -2.07 2.82
N SER A 9 14.67 -2.02 3.78
CA SER A 9 14.76 -3.04 4.81
C SER A 9 13.61 -2.89 5.80
N THR A 10 13.02 -4.00 6.21
CA THR A 10 12.03 -4.08 7.29
C THR A 10 12.74 -4.31 8.62
N GLN A 11 12.31 -3.58 9.66
CA GLN A 11 12.83 -3.72 11.02
C GLN A 11 11.69 -4.01 11.97
N HIS A 12 11.85 -5.01 12.85
CA HIS A 12 10.94 -5.22 13.96
C HIS A 12 11.20 -4.18 15.04
N LEU A 13 10.22 -3.31 15.29
CA LEU A 13 10.35 -2.28 16.32
C LEU A 13 10.06 -2.81 17.73
N GLY A 14 9.35 -3.93 17.85
CA GLY A 14 9.01 -4.57 19.12
C GLY A 14 7.51 -4.64 19.37
N GLU A 15 7.13 -5.40 20.38
CA GLU A 15 5.74 -5.68 20.74
C GLU A 15 5.18 -4.61 21.68
N VAL A 16 3.86 -4.42 21.60
CA VAL A 16 3.11 -3.51 22.47
C VAL A 16 1.79 -4.16 22.86
N THR A 17 1.39 -4.00 24.12
CA THR A 17 0.18 -4.63 24.68
C THR A 17 -0.91 -3.62 25.04
N ASN A 18 -0.61 -2.33 24.96
CA ASN A 18 -1.53 -1.25 25.29
C ASN A 18 -1.31 -0.02 24.41
N LEU A 19 -2.31 0.86 24.39
CA LEU A 19 -2.33 2.06 23.55
C LEU A 19 -1.22 3.06 23.89
N ALA A 20 -0.87 3.23 25.16
CA ALA A 20 0.17 4.18 25.57
C ALA A 20 1.55 3.75 25.03
N ALA A 21 1.92 2.50 25.23
CA ALA A 21 3.16 1.92 24.70
C ALA A 21 3.21 1.97 23.16
N TYR A 22 2.08 1.76 22.50
CA TYR A 22 1.98 1.92 21.04
C TYR A 22 2.29 3.35 20.60
N LEU A 23 1.67 4.35 21.22
CA LEU A 23 1.87 5.77 20.87
C LEU A 23 3.29 6.24 21.18
N GLU A 24 3.86 5.85 22.32
CA GLU A 24 5.25 6.12 22.65
C GLU A 24 6.20 5.59 21.57
N ARG A 25 5.96 4.36 21.10
CA ARG A 25 6.76 3.74 20.04
C ARG A 25 6.60 4.46 18.70
N VAL A 26 5.39 4.83 18.32
CA VAL A 26 5.15 5.60 17.08
C VAL A 26 5.87 6.96 17.13
N ASN A 27 5.79 7.66 18.25
CA ASN A 27 6.44 8.96 18.43
C ASN A 27 7.96 8.86 18.49
N ALA A 28 8.51 7.74 18.98
CA ALA A 28 9.95 7.49 18.97
C ALA A 28 10.52 7.28 17.54
N VAL A 29 9.69 6.81 16.61
CA VAL A 29 10.06 6.63 15.19
C VAL A 29 9.83 7.92 14.40
N LEU A 30 8.69 8.57 14.62
CA LEU A 30 8.29 9.79 13.91
C LEU A 30 8.56 11.00 14.79
N ASP A 31 9.81 11.47 14.76
CA ASP A 31 10.32 12.62 15.54
C ASP A 31 9.82 14.00 15.05
N GLY A 32 8.79 14.02 14.20
CA GLY A 32 8.21 15.24 13.60
C GLY A 32 8.96 15.75 12.36
N ALA A 33 10.20 15.32 12.11
CA ALA A 33 10.90 15.58 10.86
C ALA A 33 10.57 14.50 9.80
N THR A 34 10.36 13.26 10.25
CA THR A 34 10.03 12.13 9.40
C THR A 34 8.52 11.94 9.24
N GLN A 35 8.04 11.85 8.01
CA GLN A 35 6.63 11.53 7.71
C GLN A 35 6.44 10.02 7.67
N GLY A 36 5.36 9.53 8.28
CA GLY A 36 5.03 8.11 8.33
C GLY A 36 3.61 7.83 7.84
N LEU A 37 3.45 6.70 7.16
CA LEU A 37 2.16 6.09 6.86
C LEU A 37 2.03 4.75 7.57
N PHE A 38 0.79 4.33 7.83
CA PHE A 38 0.51 3.19 8.69
C PHE A 38 -0.37 2.17 8.02
N ARG A 39 -0.14 0.88 8.30
CA ARG A 39 -1.04 -0.20 7.86
C ARG A 39 -1.21 -1.23 8.96
N GLY A 40 -2.46 -1.50 9.33
CA GLY A 40 -2.81 -2.53 10.31
C GLY A 40 -3.06 -3.88 9.65
N HIS A 41 -2.38 -4.91 10.14
CA HIS A 41 -2.66 -6.31 9.85
C HIS A 41 -3.17 -7.00 11.12
N ARG A 42 -4.17 -7.88 10.96
CA ARG A 42 -4.71 -8.66 12.09
C ARG A 42 -3.81 -9.83 12.51
N ASP A 43 -2.78 -10.09 11.72
CA ASP A 43 -1.88 -11.21 11.86
C ASP A 43 -0.50 -10.69 11.43
N ALA A 44 0.48 -10.84 12.33
CA ALA A 44 1.83 -10.36 12.14
C ALA A 44 2.56 -11.07 11.00
N ASP A 45 2.16 -12.30 10.65
CA ASP A 45 2.78 -13.08 9.59
C ASP A 45 2.27 -12.67 8.18
N TRP A 46 1.25 -11.81 8.12
CA TRP A 46 0.73 -11.34 6.84
C TRP A 46 1.71 -10.39 6.14
N MET A 47 2.16 -10.82 4.97
CA MET A 47 3.04 -10.02 4.10
C MET A 47 2.32 -8.79 3.52
N LEU A 48 3.09 -7.73 3.26
CA LEU A 48 2.65 -6.52 2.56
C LEU A 48 2.50 -6.76 1.05
N LYS A 49 1.50 -7.56 0.67
CA LYS A 49 1.19 -7.92 -0.72
C LYS A 49 0.01 -7.11 -1.26
N PRO A 50 0.14 -6.43 -2.42
CA PRO A 50 -0.99 -5.85 -3.16
C PRO A 50 -2.03 -6.88 -3.61
N GLY A 51 -3.19 -6.42 -4.06
CA GLY A 51 -4.29 -7.28 -4.50
C GLY A 51 -3.93 -8.25 -5.63
N VAL A 52 -3.18 -7.78 -6.65
CA VAL A 52 -2.71 -8.66 -7.74
C VAL A 52 -1.78 -9.77 -7.26
N ALA A 53 -1.00 -9.52 -6.21
CA ALA A 53 -0.04 -10.47 -5.68
C ALA A 53 -0.66 -11.51 -4.74
N ARG A 54 -1.96 -11.38 -4.48
CA ARG A 54 -2.76 -12.34 -3.70
C ARG A 54 -3.58 -13.28 -4.58
N GLN A 55 -3.59 -13.06 -5.89
CA GLN A 55 -4.34 -13.91 -6.81
C GLN A 55 -3.69 -15.29 -6.92
N THR A 56 -4.52 -16.31 -7.11
CA THR A 56 -4.05 -17.69 -7.32
C THR A 56 -3.46 -17.91 -8.71
N PHE A 57 -3.77 -17.02 -9.64
CA PHE A 57 -3.24 -16.98 -11.00
C PHE A 57 -2.26 -15.84 -11.16
N ASN A 58 -1.33 -15.99 -12.10
CA ASN A 58 -0.32 -14.98 -12.38
C ASN A 58 -0.95 -13.81 -13.14
N VAL A 59 -0.82 -12.59 -12.60
CA VAL A 59 -1.26 -11.35 -13.24
C VAL A 59 -0.03 -10.59 -13.69
N ARG A 60 0.17 -10.47 -15.00
CA ARG A 60 1.25 -9.68 -15.59
C ARG A 60 0.83 -8.22 -15.76
N ALA A 61 1.77 -7.37 -16.14
CA ALA A 61 1.52 -5.96 -16.44
C ALA A 61 0.47 -5.77 -17.54
N GLU A 62 0.53 -6.58 -18.58
CA GLU A 62 -0.41 -6.53 -19.70
C GLU A 62 -1.81 -6.93 -19.26
N ASP A 63 -1.91 -7.89 -18.33
CA ASP A 63 -3.19 -8.38 -17.82
C ASP A 63 -3.86 -7.33 -16.92
N GLU A 64 -3.10 -6.70 -16.00
CA GLU A 64 -3.60 -5.58 -15.18
C GLU A 64 -4.00 -4.38 -16.05
N SER A 65 -3.21 -4.05 -17.06
CA SER A 65 -3.52 -2.97 -18.00
C SER A 65 -4.80 -3.27 -18.79
N ALA A 66 -4.97 -4.49 -19.29
CA ALA A 66 -6.17 -4.89 -20.02
C ALA A 66 -7.42 -4.87 -19.12
N MET A 67 -7.30 -5.31 -17.86
CA MET A 67 -8.37 -5.21 -16.87
C MET A 67 -8.76 -3.75 -16.60
N LEU A 68 -7.79 -2.84 -16.51
CA LEU A 68 -8.05 -1.42 -16.30
C LEU A 68 -8.77 -0.79 -17.49
N GLU A 69 -8.35 -1.09 -18.72
CA GLU A 69 -9.03 -0.60 -19.92
C GLU A 69 -10.48 -1.09 -20.01
N GLU A 70 -10.73 -2.36 -19.67
CA GLU A 70 -12.09 -2.88 -19.63
C GLU A 70 -12.92 -2.24 -18.51
N PHE A 71 -12.32 -1.96 -17.35
CA PHE A 71 -12.96 -1.20 -16.27
C PHE A 71 -13.35 0.20 -16.74
N LYS A 72 -12.41 0.93 -17.35
CA LYS A 72 -12.62 2.28 -17.91
C LYS A 72 -13.77 2.27 -18.91
N ARG A 73 -13.77 1.34 -19.86
CA ARG A 73 -14.82 1.19 -20.89
C ARG A 73 -16.22 1.03 -20.28
N ARG A 74 -16.34 0.29 -19.17
CA ARG A 74 -17.60 0.06 -18.45
C ARG A 74 -17.97 1.17 -17.48
N ALA A 75 -17.00 1.94 -16.99
CA ALA A 75 -17.20 3.01 -16.03
C ALA A 75 -17.78 4.29 -16.66
N ILE A 76 -17.61 4.49 -17.98
CA ILE A 76 -18.07 5.70 -18.71
C ILE A 76 -19.51 6.14 -18.34
N PRO A 77 -20.54 5.26 -18.32
CA PRO A 77 -21.91 5.67 -18.03
C PRO A 77 -22.13 6.14 -16.58
N TYR A 78 -21.21 5.82 -15.68
CA TYR A 78 -21.30 6.12 -14.25
C TYR A 78 -20.44 7.32 -13.82
N LEU A 79 -19.62 7.86 -14.72
CA LEU A 79 -18.84 9.05 -14.44
C LEU A 79 -19.71 10.30 -14.59
N GLU A 80 -20.05 10.92 -13.46
CA GLU A 80 -20.84 12.17 -13.42
C GLU A 80 -20.08 13.41 -13.95
N SER A 81 -18.82 13.27 -14.41
CA SER A 81 -17.94 14.44 -14.62
C SER A 81 -16.78 14.21 -15.59
N SER A 82 -16.40 15.30 -16.27
CA SER A 82 -15.26 15.46 -17.18
C SER A 82 -13.95 15.74 -16.44
N TYR A 83 -13.65 15.01 -15.36
CA TYR A 83 -12.34 15.16 -14.71
C TYR A 83 -11.26 14.49 -15.56
N ASP A 84 -10.15 15.21 -15.76
CA ASP A 84 -8.95 14.67 -16.37
C ASP A 84 -8.26 13.73 -15.35
N LEU A 85 -8.73 12.49 -15.30
CA LEU A 85 -8.22 11.43 -14.45
C LEU A 85 -6.97 10.83 -15.07
N SER A 86 -5.89 10.75 -14.28
CA SER A 86 -4.71 10.02 -14.73
C SER A 86 -4.94 8.50 -14.70
N GLU A 87 -4.11 7.73 -15.39
CA GLU A 87 -4.17 6.25 -15.34
C GLU A 87 -4.03 5.71 -13.90
N THR A 88 -3.23 6.35 -13.05
CA THR A 88 -3.17 6.02 -11.61
C THR A 88 -4.46 6.32 -10.85
N ASP A 89 -5.14 7.43 -11.17
CA ASP A 89 -6.43 7.73 -10.54
C ASP A 89 -7.47 6.66 -10.93
N TRP A 90 -7.45 6.24 -12.20
CA TRP A 90 -8.25 5.11 -12.67
C TRP A 90 -7.94 3.80 -11.95
N LEU A 91 -6.67 3.47 -11.70
CA LEU A 91 -6.29 2.29 -10.91
C LEU A 91 -6.84 2.35 -9.49
N ALA A 92 -6.77 3.50 -8.83
CA ALA A 92 -7.30 3.67 -7.48
C ALA A 92 -8.82 3.50 -7.45
N ILE A 93 -9.54 4.06 -8.43
CA ILE A 93 -10.99 3.88 -8.58
C ILE A 93 -11.33 2.41 -8.85
N ALA A 94 -10.62 1.75 -9.76
CA ALA A 94 -10.84 0.34 -10.06
C ALA A 94 -10.63 -0.56 -8.83
N GLN A 95 -9.58 -0.30 -8.05
CA GLN A 95 -9.32 -1.01 -6.80
C GLN A 95 -10.44 -0.79 -5.77
N HIS A 96 -10.96 0.43 -5.65
CA HIS A 96 -12.11 0.72 -4.79
C HIS A 96 -13.34 -0.12 -5.15
N HIS A 97 -13.51 -0.44 -6.44
CA HIS A 97 -14.55 -1.33 -6.96
C HIS A 97 -14.16 -2.81 -7.00
N GLY A 98 -13.04 -3.20 -6.38
CA GLY A 98 -12.65 -4.59 -6.19
C GLY A 98 -11.75 -5.18 -7.28
N MET A 99 -11.29 -4.39 -8.25
CA MET A 99 -10.27 -4.86 -9.18
C MET A 99 -8.97 -5.12 -8.39
N PRO A 100 -8.35 -6.30 -8.51
CA PRO A 100 -7.03 -6.52 -7.93
C PRO A 100 -6.01 -5.65 -8.68
N THR A 101 -5.32 -4.77 -7.95
CA THR A 101 -4.26 -3.90 -8.50
C THR A 101 -2.94 -4.08 -7.74
N ARG A 102 -1.87 -3.48 -8.26
CA ARG A 102 -0.55 -3.32 -7.59
C ARG A 102 -0.50 -2.21 -6.55
N LEU A 103 -1.61 -1.53 -6.32
CA LEU A 103 -1.72 -0.57 -5.24
C LEU A 103 -1.86 -1.32 -3.91
N LEU A 104 -1.17 -0.82 -2.89
CA LEU A 104 -1.28 -1.27 -1.51
C LEU A 104 -1.67 -0.07 -0.65
N ASP A 105 -2.75 -0.21 0.11
CA ASP A 105 -3.31 0.89 0.91
C ASP A 105 -2.48 1.18 2.16
N TRP A 106 -2.42 2.45 2.51
CA TRP A 106 -1.84 2.97 3.73
C TRP A 106 -2.75 4.03 4.31
N SER A 107 -2.68 4.23 5.61
CA SER A 107 -3.42 5.28 6.32
C SER A 107 -2.45 6.35 6.81
N GLY A 108 -2.87 7.62 6.74
CA GLY A 108 -2.18 8.70 7.47
C GLY A 108 -2.36 8.64 8.99
N SER A 109 -3.24 7.76 9.51
CA SER A 109 -3.55 7.67 10.94
C SER A 109 -3.03 6.37 11.56
N ALA A 110 -2.10 6.53 12.51
CA ALA A 110 -1.60 5.45 13.36
C ALA A 110 -2.73 4.71 14.08
N LEU A 111 -3.70 5.47 14.63
CA LEU A 111 -4.84 4.90 15.36
C LEU A 111 -5.80 4.13 14.44
N ALA A 112 -6.01 4.60 13.21
CA ALA A 112 -6.82 3.86 12.24
C ALA A 112 -6.15 2.53 11.87
N ALA A 113 -4.83 2.53 11.65
CA ALA A 113 -4.06 1.31 11.42
C ALA A 113 -4.11 0.36 12.62
N LEU A 114 -3.93 0.86 13.85
CA LEU A 114 -4.08 0.06 15.07
C LEU A 114 -5.47 -0.56 15.15
N TRP A 115 -6.53 0.22 14.88
CA TRP A 115 -7.89 -0.31 14.85
C TRP A 115 -8.03 -1.46 13.85
N PHE A 116 -7.49 -1.35 12.64
CA PHE A 116 -7.51 -2.45 11.66
C PHE A 116 -6.76 -3.70 12.14
N ALA A 117 -5.73 -3.55 12.96
CA ALA A 117 -4.99 -4.66 13.55
C ALA A 117 -5.77 -5.38 14.65
N VAL A 118 -6.63 -4.68 15.41
CA VAL A 118 -7.26 -5.22 16.64
C VAL A 118 -8.80 -5.23 16.65
N ASN A 119 -9.46 -4.78 15.58
CA ASN A 119 -10.94 -4.63 15.54
C ASN A 119 -11.74 -5.93 15.60
N LYS A 120 -11.08 -7.09 15.57
CA LYS A 120 -11.69 -8.40 15.77
C LYS A 120 -10.93 -9.16 16.85
N PRO A 121 -11.59 -10.06 17.58
CA PRO A 121 -10.90 -10.97 18.47
C PRO A 121 -9.76 -11.67 17.73
N ALA A 122 -8.59 -11.72 18.36
CA ALA A 122 -7.46 -12.45 17.82
C ALA A 122 -7.80 -13.94 17.69
N ALA A 123 -7.27 -14.58 16.65
CA ALA A 123 -7.19 -16.03 16.65
C ALA A 123 -6.32 -16.49 17.84
N ALA A 124 -6.50 -17.72 18.31
CA ALA A 124 -5.71 -18.24 19.42
C ALA A 124 -4.21 -18.11 19.11
N ASN A 125 -3.47 -17.45 19.99
CA ASN A 125 -2.03 -17.16 19.88
C ASN A 125 -1.60 -16.33 18.66
N ALA A 126 -2.51 -15.56 18.05
CA ALA A 126 -2.16 -14.63 16.97
C ALA A 126 -2.01 -13.20 17.49
N SER A 127 -0.95 -12.52 17.05
CA SER A 127 -0.73 -11.09 17.29
C SER A 127 -1.05 -10.29 16.03
N GLY A 128 -1.67 -9.12 16.19
CA GLY A 128 -1.77 -8.15 15.12
C GLY A 128 -0.44 -7.42 14.90
N ALA A 129 -0.27 -6.79 13.74
CA ALA A 129 0.88 -5.96 13.44
C ALA A 129 0.44 -4.59 12.91
N VAL A 130 1.19 -3.55 13.26
CA VAL A 130 1.07 -2.24 12.63
C VAL A 130 2.39 -1.92 11.94
N TRP A 131 2.33 -1.75 10.63
CA TRP A 131 3.45 -1.35 9.80
C TRP A 131 3.57 0.16 9.75
N ILE A 132 4.81 0.66 9.75
CA ILE A 132 5.14 2.08 9.56
C ILE A 132 5.97 2.17 8.27
N LEU A 133 5.54 3.03 7.36
CA LEU A 133 6.26 3.40 6.15
C LEU A 133 6.73 4.84 6.28
N GLU A 134 7.99 5.03 6.63
CA GLU A 134 8.64 6.34 6.60
C GLU A 134 8.81 6.79 5.15
N TYR A 135 8.55 8.05 4.81
CA TYR A 135 8.70 8.53 3.44
C TYR A 135 9.18 9.98 3.38
N GLY A 136 9.82 10.31 2.26
CA GLY A 136 10.22 11.67 1.90
C GLY A 136 9.69 12.09 0.53
N ALA A 137 10.04 13.30 0.12
CA ALA A 137 9.57 13.88 -1.15
C ALA A 137 9.91 13.02 -2.38
N ASN A 138 11.05 12.33 -2.37
CA ASN A 138 11.49 11.47 -3.48
C ASN A 138 10.65 10.20 -3.64
N ASP A 139 9.91 9.80 -2.61
CA ASP A 139 9.03 8.63 -2.68
C ASP A 139 7.74 8.96 -3.40
N LEU A 140 7.31 10.23 -3.36
CA LEU A 140 6.07 10.68 -3.98
C LEU A 140 6.07 10.44 -5.48
N MET A 141 4.92 9.99 -5.98
CA MET A 141 4.71 9.73 -7.40
C MET A 141 4.62 11.05 -8.17
N THR A 142 5.43 11.17 -9.22
CA THR A 142 5.46 12.33 -10.12
C THR A 142 4.26 12.34 -11.07
N ASP A 143 3.94 13.50 -11.66
CA ASP A 143 2.87 13.58 -12.65
C ASP A 143 3.13 12.74 -13.91
N GLN A 144 4.39 12.55 -14.28
CA GLN A 144 4.75 11.69 -15.41
C GLN A 144 4.49 10.21 -15.09
N GLU A 145 4.88 9.75 -13.90
CA GLU A 145 4.58 8.39 -13.45
C GLU A 145 3.07 8.17 -13.37
N ARG A 146 2.30 9.17 -12.90
CA ARG A 146 0.83 9.09 -12.78
C ARG A 146 0.10 8.83 -14.10
N LYS A 147 0.69 9.27 -15.21
CA LYS A 147 0.17 9.06 -16.57
C LYS A 147 0.54 7.69 -17.13
N ALA A 148 1.60 7.06 -16.62
CA ALA A 148 2.12 5.78 -17.11
C ALA A 148 2.46 4.80 -15.97
N PRO A 149 1.47 4.41 -15.13
CA PRO A 149 1.69 3.58 -13.94
C PRO A 149 2.22 2.17 -14.28
N PHE A 150 2.00 1.68 -15.50
CA PHE A 150 2.49 0.39 -15.96
C PHE A 150 3.96 0.41 -16.40
N SER A 151 4.58 1.60 -16.49
CA SER A 151 5.97 1.76 -16.93
C SER A 151 6.91 2.24 -15.82
N ILE A 152 6.43 2.31 -14.57
CA ILE A 152 7.24 2.73 -13.42
C ILE A 152 8.37 1.75 -13.17
N LYS A 153 9.51 2.26 -12.69
CA LYS A 153 10.71 1.46 -12.38
C LYS A 153 11.00 1.32 -10.89
N ARG A 154 10.24 2.06 -10.06
CA ARG A 154 10.35 2.11 -8.60
C ARG A 154 8.97 2.01 -7.98
N THR A 155 8.89 1.51 -6.75
CA THR A 155 7.64 1.62 -5.97
C THR A 155 7.47 3.09 -5.59
N ALA A 156 6.33 3.68 -5.93
CA ALA A 156 6.06 5.10 -5.72
C ALA A 156 4.88 5.30 -4.77
N LEU A 157 4.94 6.36 -3.97
CA LEU A 157 3.90 6.73 -3.04
C LEU A 157 2.86 7.63 -3.74
N VAL A 158 1.65 7.13 -3.82
CA VAL A 158 0.51 7.78 -4.43
C VAL A 158 -0.34 8.44 -3.35
N ARG A 159 -0.39 9.78 -3.40
CA ARG A 159 -1.40 10.56 -2.69
C ARG A 159 -2.61 10.75 -3.60
N PRO A 160 -3.81 10.27 -3.26
CA PRO A 160 -4.98 10.43 -4.11
C PRO A 160 -5.32 11.90 -4.32
N ARG A 161 -5.64 12.27 -5.55
CA ARG A 161 -6.30 13.55 -5.81
C ARG A 161 -7.72 13.43 -5.26
N HIS A 162 -8.20 14.45 -4.56
CA HIS A 162 -9.56 14.44 -4.00
C HIS A 162 -10.56 14.65 -5.14
N VAL A 163 -10.83 13.59 -5.91
CA VAL A 163 -11.76 13.66 -7.05
C VAL A 163 -13.13 13.18 -6.61
N SER A 164 -13.93 14.16 -6.16
CA SER A 164 -15.37 14.14 -5.83
C SER A 164 -15.76 14.22 -4.35
N ARG A 165 -16.93 14.84 -4.12
CA ARG A 165 -17.68 14.91 -2.84
C ARG A 165 -18.20 13.56 -2.31
N ARG A 166 -18.02 12.46 -3.06
CA ARG A 166 -18.37 11.08 -2.63
C ARG A 166 -17.14 10.23 -2.30
N ILE A 167 -15.93 10.71 -2.61
CA ILE A 167 -14.63 10.14 -2.19
C ILE A 167 -13.95 11.12 -1.21
N THR A 168 -14.74 11.73 -0.31
CA THR A 168 -14.25 12.73 0.66
C THR A 168 -13.83 12.14 2.00
N ALA A 169 -13.63 10.81 2.07
CA ALA A 169 -13.50 10.11 3.36
C ALA A 169 -12.21 9.30 3.52
N GLN A 170 -11.22 9.43 2.65
CA GLN A 170 -9.99 8.66 2.80
C GLN A 170 -8.77 9.56 2.85
N ASP A 171 -8.25 9.79 4.06
CA ASP A 171 -6.81 10.01 4.32
C ASP A 171 -5.97 8.77 3.94
N GLY A 172 -6.40 8.07 2.89
CA GLY A 172 -5.82 6.87 2.33
C GLY A 172 -4.72 7.27 1.38
N TRP A 173 -3.58 6.62 1.55
CA TRP A 173 -2.43 6.69 0.67
C TRP A 173 -2.26 5.33 0.01
N PHE A 174 -1.54 5.27 -1.10
CA PHE A 174 -1.19 3.99 -1.71
C PHE A 174 0.29 3.93 -2.04
N THR A 175 0.90 2.76 -1.90
CA THR A 175 2.13 2.46 -2.64
C THR A 175 1.77 1.75 -3.91
N LEU A 176 2.20 2.26 -5.06
CA LEU A 176 2.13 1.54 -6.33
C LEU A 176 3.41 0.73 -6.49
N HIS A 177 3.30 -0.59 -6.44
CA HIS A 177 4.46 -1.47 -6.51
C HIS A 177 4.98 -1.55 -7.95
N ARG A 178 6.31 -1.45 -8.12
CA ARG A 178 6.95 -1.51 -9.45
C ARG A 178 6.76 -2.85 -10.17
N SER A 179 6.69 -3.91 -9.39
CA SER A 179 6.76 -5.27 -9.89
C SER A 179 5.38 -5.94 -9.86
N HIS A 180 5.15 -6.83 -10.82
CA HIS A 180 4.12 -7.85 -10.79
C HIS A 180 4.67 -9.17 -10.21
N PRO A 181 3.81 -10.12 -9.79
CA PRO A 181 4.23 -11.40 -9.18
C PRO A 181 5.31 -12.17 -9.93
N HIS A 182 5.43 -11.97 -11.24
CA HIS A 182 6.40 -12.66 -12.08
C HIS A 182 7.73 -11.90 -12.27
N ASP A 183 7.87 -10.66 -11.80
CA ASP A 183 9.10 -9.88 -12.03
C ASP A 183 10.27 -10.31 -11.11
N GLY A 184 10.13 -11.42 -10.38
CA GLY A 184 11.16 -11.98 -9.48
C GLY A 184 11.43 -11.15 -8.22
N GLU A 185 10.90 -9.93 -8.13
CA GLU A 185 11.22 -8.96 -7.08
C GLU A 185 10.02 -8.55 -6.21
N LEU A 186 8.83 -9.13 -6.42
CA LEU A 186 7.65 -8.78 -5.61
C LEU A 186 7.74 -9.28 -4.15
N SER A 187 8.53 -10.30 -3.88
CA SER A 187 8.62 -10.95 -2.57
C SER A 187 9.73 -10.42 -1.68
N SER A 188 10.76 -9.76 -2.22
CA SER A 188 11.98 -9.43 -1.47
C SER A 188 11.97 -8.05 -0.80
N ASN A 189 11.01 -7.17 -1.13
CA ASN A 189 11.13 -5.76 -0.76
C ASN A 189 10.44 -5.38 0.56
N LEU A 190 9.71 -6.30 1.22
CA LEU A 190 9.11 -6.15 2.55
C LEU A 190 8.97 -7.55 3.22
N VAL A 191 10.08 -8.15 3.66
CA VAL A 191 10.09 -9.49 4.29
C VAL A 191 10.21 -9.36 5.81
N TYR A 192 9.16 -9.72 6.55
CA TYR A 192 9.32 -10.20 7.92
C TYR A 192 9.58 -11.70 7.84
N GLY A 193 10.81 -12.11 8.12
CA GLY A 193 11.11 -13.48 8.50
C GLY A 193 10.81 -13.59 9.98
N GLY A 194 9.84 -14.43 10.35
CA GLY A 194 9.61 -14.80 11.74
C GLY A 194 10.91 -15.27 12.39
N SER A 195 11.07 -14.93 13.67
CA SER A 195 12.19 -15.34 14.50
C SER A 195 12.55 -16.80 14.28
N GLU A 196 13.80 -17.07 13.92
CA GLU A 196 14.42 -18.34 14.29
C GLU A 196 14.34 -18.44 15.81
N ALA A 197 13.49 -19.34 16.31
CA ALA A 197 13.58 -19.81 17.68
C ALA A 197 14.90 -20.58 17.81
N GLY A 198 15.94 -19.88 18.26
CA GLY A 198 17.14 -20.47 18.83
C GLY A 198 16.92 -20.71 20.32
N ASP A 199 16.58 -21.94 20.67
CA ASP A 199 17.36 -22.84 21.54
C ASP A 199 16.61 -24.19 21.70
#